data_AF-A0A482YX42-F1
#
_entry.id   AF-A0A482YX42-F1
#
_cell.length_a   1.000
_cell.length_b   1.000
_cell.length_c   1.000
_cell.angle_alpha   90.00
_cell.angle_beta   90.00
_cell.angle_gamma   90.00
#
_symmetry.space_group_name_H-M   'P 1'
#
loop_
_entity.id
_entity.type
_entity.pdbx_description
1 polymer ?
#
loop_
_entity_poly.entity_id
_entity_poly.type
_entity_poly.pdbx_seq_one_letter_code
_entity_poly.pdbx_strand_id
1 'polypeptide(L)'
;MVYQYQAGNQHEVFNYYINNLQAVNNWDLVDYSTPQIIGNYLFNYPAQLPILDDWGTSSNLWHRRIAIVSTFAFIKQANFEPTLRIGKLLLNDKEDLIHKALGWMLREIYKKNSNVCVAFLQENYAQLPRTTLRYAIERMQEDERLRYLKGVF
;
A
#
# COMPACT_ATOMS: atom_id res chain seq x y z
N MET A 1 -8.29 14.80 13.13
CA MET A 1 -7.18 14.97 12.17
C MET A 1 -7.66 14.94 10.72
N VAL A 2 -8.29 13.87 10.23
CA VAL A 2 -8.80 13.78 8.84
C VAL A 2 -9.77 14.93 8.50
N TYR A 3 -10.72 15.26 9.38
CA TYR A 3 -11.63 16.40 9.18
C TYR A 3 -10.90 17.75 9.04
N GLN A 4 -9.83 17.96 9.82
CA GLN A 4 -9.02 19.19 9.75
C GLN A 4 -8.21 19.27 8.45
N TYR A 5 -7.73 18.14 7.94
CA TYR A 5 -7.09 18.07 6.63
C TYR A 5 -8.06 18.47 5.51
N GLN A 6 -9.29 17.97 5.56
CA GLN A 6 -10.34 18.30 4.59
C GLN A 6 -10.81 19.77 4.70
N ALA A 7 -10.69 20.38 5.88
CA ALA A 7 -11.05 21.78 6.12
C ALA A 7 -10.04 22.81 5.58
N GLY A 8 -8.92 22.37 4.99
CA GLY A 8 -7.98 23.25 4.25
C GLY A 8 -6.56 23.34 4.82
N ASN A 9 -6.32 22.84 6.05
CA ASN A 9 -4.99 22.91 6.70
C ASN A 9 -4.08 21.73 6.32
N GLN A 10 -4.01 21.40 5.03
CA GLN A 10 -3.41 20.15 4.54
C GLN A 10 -1.92 20.00 4.91
N HIS A 11 -1.14 21.07 4.75
CA HIS A 11 0.30 21.06 5.05
C HIS A 11 0.59 20.92 6.54
N GLU A 12 -0.12 21.66 7.39
CA GLU A 12 0.06 21.59 8.85
C GLU A 12 -0.34 20.22 9.40
N VAL A 13 -1.46 19.66 8.92
CA VAL A 13 -1.91 18.33 9.34
C VAL A 13 -0.97 17.24 8.87
N PHE A 14 -0.42 17.35 7.65
CA PHE A 14 0.61 16.43 7.15
C PHE A 14 1.87 16.47 8.03
N ASN A 15 2.41 17.67 8.30
CA ASN A 15 3.60 17.83 9.14
C ASN A 15 3.34 17.33 10.57
N TYR A 16 2.17 17.63 11.14
CA TYR A 16 1.77 17.10 12.44
C TYR A 16 1.74 15.57 12.45
N TYR A 17 1.18 14.94 11.42
CA TYR A 17 1.14 13.48 11.32
C TYR A 17 2.56 12.89 11.32
N ILE A 18 3.46 13.43 10.48
CA ILE A 18 4.83 12.93 10.36
C ILE A 18 5.62 13.11 11.67
N ASN A 19 5.48 14.27 12.30
CA ASN A 19 6.15 14.57 13.57
C ASN A 19 5.68 13.68 14.74
N ASN A 20 4.53 13.01 14.59
CA ASN A 20 3.92 12.17 15.62
C ASN A 20 3.81 10.69 15.21
N LEU A 21 4.58 10.24 14.21
CA LEU A 21 4.57 8.84 13.76
C LEU A 21 4.86 7.83 14.89
N GLN A 22 5.62 8.23 15.91
CA GLN A 22 5.93 7.39 17.06
C GLN A 22 4.69 7.01 17.90
N ALA A 23 3.61 7.80 17.81
CA ALA A 23 2.35 7.49 18.48
C ALA A 23 1.45 6.52 17.69
N VAL A 24 1.82 6.19 16.45
CA VAL A 24 1.08 5.25 15.62
C VAL A 24 1.40 3.83 16.06
N ASN A 25 0.39 3.13 16.57
CA ASN A 25 0.54 1.77 17.11
C ASN A 25 -0.63 0.82 16.77
N ASN A 26 -1.56 1.23 15.89
CA ASN A 26 -2.69 0.41 15.48
C ASN A 26 -2.96 0.51 13.98
N TRP A 27 -3.34 -0.63 13.38
CA TRP A 27 -3.63 -0.75 11.96
C TRP A 27 -4.92 -0.02 11.56
N ASP A 28 -5.95 0.03 12.41
CA ASP A 28 -7.18 0.80 12.12
C ASP A 28 -6.89 2.28 11.91
N LEU A 29 -6.01 2.84 12.76
CA LEU A 29 -5.61 4.25 12.67
C LEU A 29 -4.91 4.53 11.35
N VAL A 30 -3.93 3.69 10.98
CA VAL A 30 -3.20 3.80 9.72
C VAL A 30 -4.16 3.66 8.53
N ASP A 31 -4.94 2.59 8.49
CA ASP A 31 -5.78 2.27 7.34
C ASP A 31 -6.85 3.32 7.07
N TYR A 32 -7.37 3.96 8.13
CA TYR A 32 -8.33 5.05 8.00
C TYR A 32 -7.67 6.39 7.61
N SER A 33 -6.57 6.76 8.28
CA SER A 33 -6.02 8.13 8.20
C SER A 33 -5.01 8.31 7.07
N THR A 34 -4.18 7.30 6.81
CA THR A 34 -3.02 7.41 5.93
C THR A 34 -3.40 7.69 4.47
N PRO A 35 -4.39 7.02 3.85
CA PRO A 35 -4.77 7.36 2.48
C PRO A 35 -5.29 8.79 2.35
N GLN A 36 -5.99 9.28 3.39
CA GLN A 36 -6.69 10.56 3.37
C GLN A 36 -5.76 11.75 3.62
N ILE A 37 -4.74 11.56 4.46
CA ILE A 37 -3.80 12.62 4.86
C ILE A 37 -2.51 12.48 4.05
N ILE A 38 -1.77 11.40 4.27
CA ILE A 38 -0.46 11.19 3.66
C ILE A 38 -0.59 10.94 2.16
N GLY A 39 -1.44 9.99 1.77
CA GLY A 39 -1.64 9.64 0.36
C GLY A 39 -2.08 10.83 -0.50
N ASN A 40 -3.14 11.52 -0.08
CA ASN A 40 -3.61 12.73 -0.78
C ASN A 40 -2.57 13.84 -0.83
N TYR A 41 -1.84 14.07 0.27
CA TYR A 41 -0.80 15.10 0.29
C TYR A 41 0.32 14.77 -0.69
N LEU A 42 0.85 13.55 -0.67
CA LEU A 42 1.92 13.13 -1.58
C LEU A 42 1.48 13.13 -3.06
N PHE A 43 0.20 12.87 -3.33
CA PHE A 43 -0.35 12.98 -4.68
C PHE A 43 -0.29 14.42 -5.21
N ASN A 44 -0.62 15.41 -4.35
CA ASN A 44 -0.59 16.82 -4.72
C ASN A 44 0.82 17.43 -4.69
N TYR A 45 1.74 16.84 -3.93
CA TYR A 45 3.13 17.29 -3.76
C TYR A 45 4.12 16.17 -4.10
N PRO A 46 4.25 15.79 -5.39
CA PRO A 46 5.04 14.62 -5.81
C PRO A 46 6.53 14.71 -5.47
N ALA A 47 7.07 15.91 -5.25
CA ALA A 47 8.45 16.11 -4.78
C ALA A 47 8.72 15.47 -3.40
N GLN A 48 7.67 15.25 -2.59
CA GLN A 48 7.74 14.61 -1.27
C GLN A 48 7.58 13.09 -1.33
N LEU A 49 7.22 12.53 -2.50
CA LEU A 49 6.95 11.10 -2.66
C LEU A 49 8.09 10.16 -2.22
N PRO A 50 9.39 10.50 -2.38
CA PRO A 50 10.49 9.63 -1.94
C PRO A 50 10.47 9.23 -0.46
N ILE A 51 9.74 9.96 0.39
CA ILE A 51 9.59 9.59 1.81
C ILE A 51 8.95 8.21 2.01
N LEU A 52 8.16 7.73 1.02
CA LEU A 52 7.58 6.39 1.08
C LEU A 52 8.65 5.30 0.97
N ASP A 53 9.72 5.55 0.22
CA ASP A 53 10.83 4.61 0.05
C ASP A 53 11.64 4.49 1.37
N ASP A 54 11.85 5.62 2.07
CA ASP A 54 12.46 5.65 3.41
C ASP A 54 11.61 4.87 4.43
N TRP A 55 10.29 5.08 4.43
CA TRP A 55 9.38 4.36 5.32
C TRP A 55 9.24 2.88 4.95
N GLY A 56 9.25 2.54 3.67
CA GLY A 56 9.16 1.16 3.16
C GLY A 56 10.36 0.31 3.57
N THR A 57 11.52 0.91 3.81
CA THR A 57 12.74 0.23 4.27
C THR A 57 12.99 0.34 5.78
N SER A 58 12.12 1.04 6.50
CA SER A 58 12.25 1.26 7.94
C SER A 58 12.12 -0.04 8.76
N SER A 59 12.83 -0.14 9.88
CA SER A 59 12.66 -1.24 10.83
C SER A 59 11.30 -1.22 11.55
N ASN A 60 10.62 -0.06 11.58
CA ASN A 60 9.31 0.09 12.21
C ASN A 60 8.19 -0.42 11.30
N LEU A 61 7.40 -1.39 11.80
CA LEU A 61 6.24 -1.96 11.11
C LEU A 61 5.25 -0.88 10.64
N TRP A 62 4.95 0.12 11.48
CA TRP A 62 3.95 1.13 11.16
C TRP A 62 4.41 2.06 10.06
N HIS A 63 5.71 2.39 9.99
CA HIS A 63 6.25 3.15 8.87
C HIS A 63 6.06 2.39 7.56
N ARG A 64 6.42 1.09 7.52
CA ARG A 64 6.25 0.26 6.32
C ARG A 64 4.78 0.13 5.92
N ARG A 65 3.88 -0.03 6.90
CA ARG A 65 2.42 -0.05 6.64
C ARG A 65 1.93 1.28 6.07
N ILE A 66 2.35 2.39 6.66
CA ILE A 66 2.02 3.74 6.18
C ILE A 66 2.52 3.90 4.75
N ALA A 67 3.74 3.45 4.44
CA ALA A 67 4.32 3.55 3.11
C ALA A 67 3.40 2.92 2.05
N ILE A 68 3.00 1.66 2.26
CA ILE A 68 2.17 0.94 1.29
C ILE A 68 0.73 1.44 1.27
N VAL A 69 0.12 1.71 2.42
CA VAL A 69 -1.29 2.14 2.51
C VAL A 69 -1.49 3.56 1.96
N SER A 70 -0.49 4.44 2.08
CA SER A 70 -0.52 5.78 1.46
C SER A 70 -0.76 5.72 -0.04
N THR A 71 -0.24 4.67 -0.69
CA THR A 71 -0.36 4.50 -2.15
C THR A 71 -1.79 4.29 -2.61
N PHE A 72 -2.74 3.98 -1.72
CA PHE A 72 -4.15 3.83 -2.08
C PHE A 72 -4.74 5.09 -2.72
N ALA A 73 -4.28 6.28 -2.33
CA ALA A 73 -4.68 7.53 -2.96
C ALA A 73 -4.31 7.58 -4.45
N PHE A 74 -3.15 7.03 -4.82
CA PHE A 74 -2.66 6.96 -6.21
C PHE A 74 -3.43 5.91 -7.02
N ILE A 75 -3.71 4.74 -6.43
CA ILE A 75 -4.53 3.69 -7.07
C ILE A 75 -5.91 4.23 -7.45
N LYS A 76 -6.52 5.06 -6.59
CA LYS A 76 -7.81 5.70 -6.90
C LYS A 76 -7.75 6.54 -8.18
N GLN A 77 -6.60 7.14 -8.46
CA GLN A 77 -6.33 7.95 -9.66
C GLN A 77 -5.71 7.15 -10.82
N ALA A 78 -5.75 5.82 -10.75
CA ALA A 78 -5.15 4.91 -11.73
C ALA A 78 -3.63 5.09 -11.91
N ASN A 79 -2.95 5.69 -10.94
CA ASN A 79 -1.50 5.68 -10.86
C ASN A 79 -1.04 4.54 -9.95
N PHE A 80 -0.48 3.50 -10.54
CA PHE A 80 -0.09 2.28 -9.82
C PHE A 80 1.40 2.23 -9.47
N GLU A 81 2.22 3.07 -10.09
CA GLU A 81 3.68 3.01 -9.96
C GLU A 81 4.15 3.07 -8.49
N PRO A 82 3.65 3.98 -7.63
CA PRO A 82 4.10 4.04 -6.24
C PRO A 82 3.79 2.75 -5.48
N THR A 83 2.63 2.15 -5.71
CA THR A 83 2.25 0.89 -5.06
C THR A 83 3.16 -0.26 -5.51
N LEU A 84 3.44 -0.36 -6.80
CA LEU A 84 4.30 -1.44 -7.32
C LEU A 84 5.75 -1.27 -6.83
N ARG A 85 6.26 -0.03 -6.80
CA ARG A 85 7.60 0.28 -6.29
C ARG A 85 7.75 -0.09 -4.82
N ILE A 86 6.86 0.42 -3.96
CA ILE A 86 6.87 0.09 -2.53
C ILE A 86 6.58 -1.41 -2.33
N GLY A 87 5.71 -2.00 -3.15
CA GLY A 87 5.41 -3.42 -3.11
C GLY A 87 6.65 -4.30 -3.30
N LYS A 88 7.56 -3.94 -4.22
CA LYS A 88 8.83 -4.65 -4.43
C LYS A 88 9.72 -4.62 -3.19
N LEU A 89 9.77 -3.50 -2.47
CA LEU A 89 10.53 -3.38 -1.21
C LEU A 89 9.99 -4.30 -0.11
N LEU A 90 8.68 -4.56 -0.11
CA LEU A 90 7.98 -5.29 0.95
C LEU A 90 7.75 -6.78 0.64
N LEU A 91 8.22 -7.30 -0.50
CA LEU A 91 8.05 -8.72 -0.85
C LEU A 91 8.66 -9.66 0.20
N ASN A 92 9.79 -9.28 0.79
CA ASN A 92 10.52 -10.08 1.77
C ASN A 92 10.30 -9.62 3.22
N ASP A 93 9.24 -8.84 3.48
CA ASP A 93 8.89 -8.45 4.85
C ASP A 93 8.61 -9.69 5.72
N LYS A 94 8.84 -9.59 7.02
CA LYS A 94 8.59 -10.69 7.96
C LYS A 94 7.22 -10.58 8.64
N GLU A 95 6.61 -9.41 8.57
CA GLU A 95 5.40 -9.10 9.32
C GLU A 95 4.14 -9.39 8.50
N ASP A 96 3.28 -10.28 9.01
CA ASP A 96 2.02 -10.66 8.35
C ASP A 96 1.08 -9.45 8.15
N LEU A 97 1.13 -8.46 9.05
CA LEU A 97 0.38 -7.21 8.88
C LEU A 97 0.79 -6.46 7.61
N ILE A 98 2.07 -6.48 7.25
CA ILE A 98 2.56 -5.84 6.03
C ILE A 98 2.13 -6.63 4.80
N HIS A 99 2.20 -7.96 4.85
CA HIS A 99 1.72 -8.82 3.77
C HIS A 99 0.23 -8.61 3.48
N LYS A 100 -0.60 -8.46 4.52
CA LYS A 100 -2.02 -8.12 4.38
C LYS A 100 -2.23 -6.76 3.71
N ALA A 101 -1.45 -5.75 4.10
CA ALA A 101 -1.54 -4.42 3.51
C ALA A 101 -1.12 -4.40 2.04
N LEU A 102 -0.02 -5.07 1.70
CA LEU A 102 0.44 -5.22 0.32
C LEU A 102 -0.59 -5.97 -0.53
N GLY A 103 -1.08 -7.11 -0.03
CA GLY A 103 -2.10 -7.89 -0.72
C GLY A 103 -3.40 -7.11 -0.92
N TRP A 104 -3.81 -6.30 0.06
CA TRP A 104 -4.93 -5.38 -0.09
C TRP A 104 -4.67 -4.36 -1.20
N MET A 105 -3.53 -3.68 -1.22
CA MET A 105 -3.24 -2.69 -2.28
C MET A 105 -3.21 -3.34 -3.67
N LEU A 106 -2.63 -4.54 -3.81
CA LEU A 106 -2.65 -5.29 -5.08
C LEU A 106 -4.08 -5.66 -5.49
N ARG A 107 -4.95 -6.04 -4.54
CA ARG A 107 -6.38 -6.28 -4.80
C ARG A 107 -7.08 -5.01 -5.31
N GLU A 108 -6.75 -3.84 -4.76
CA GLU A 108 -7.30 -2.57 -5.24
C GLU A 108 -6.78 -2.20 -6.64
N ILE A 109 -5.52 -2.52 -6.97
CA ILE A 109 -5.02 -2.43 -8.35
C ILE A 109 -5.81 -3.37 -9.25
N TYR A 110 -6.00 -4.65 -8.88
CA TYR A 110 -6.72 -5.63 -9.71
C TYR A 110 -8.13 -5.15 -10.08
N LYS A 111 -8.87 -4.57 -9.13
CA LYS A 111 -10.20 -4.00 -9.37
C LYS A 111 -10.20 -2.87 -10.40
N LYS A 112 -9.09 -2.13 -10.53
CA LYS A 112 -8.94 -1.01 -11.47
C LYS A 112 -8.31 -1.44 -12.80
N ASN A 113 -7.30 -2.28 -12.75
CA ASN A 113 -6.54 -2.78 -13.87
C ASN A 113 -5.97 -4.16 -13.51
N SER A 114 -6.68 -5.21 -13.92
CA SER A 114 -6.29 -6.60 -13.68
C SER A 114 -4.93 -6.93 -14.27
N ASN A 115 -4.65 -6.49 -15.50
CA ASN A 115 -3.40 -6.78 -16.22
C ASN A 115 -2.17 -6.32 -15.45
N VAL A 116 -2.21 -5.11 -14.86
CA VAL A 116 -1.09 -4.58 -14.06
C VAL A 116 -0.86 -5.41 -12.80
N CYS A 117 -1.93 -5.78 -12.09
CA CYS A 117 -1.82 -6.64 -10.91
C CYS A 117 -1.27 -8.02 -11.27
N VAL A 118 -1.81 -8.64 -12.31
CA VAL A 118 -1.40 -9.96 -12.80
C VAL A 118 0.08 -9.97 -13.19
N ALA A 119 0.53 -8.97 -13.96
CA ALA A 119 1.94 -8.85 -14.34
C ALA A 119 2.86 -8.77 -13.11
N PHE A 120 2.49 -7.98 -12.10
CA PHE A 120 3.25 -7.89 -10.86
C PHE A 120 3.29 -9.22 -10.10
N LEU A 121 2.15 -9.92 -9.99
CA LEU A 121 2.08 -11.21 -9.30
C LEU A 121 2.94 -12.26 -9.99
N GLN A 122 2.93 -12.30 -11.33
CA GLN A 122 3.73 -13.22 -12.13
C GLN A 122 5.22 -12.95 -12.01
N GLU A 123 5.63 -11.68 -12.21
CA GLU A 123 7.03 -11.26 -12.14
C GLU A 123 7.66 -11.58 -10.77
N ASN A 124 6.88 -11.47 -9.69
CA ASN A 124 7.38 -11.55 -8.32
C ASN A 124 6.96 -12.85 -7.60
N TYR A 125 6.34 -13.81 -8.29
CA TYR A 125 5.69 -14.97 -7.68
C TYR A 125 6.59 -15.73 -6.70
N ALA A 126 7.85 -15.96 -7.06
CA ALA A 126 8.80 -16.72 -6.25
C ALA A 126 9.11 -16.09 -4.88
N GLN A 127 8.99 -14.76 -4.77
CA GLN A 127 9.24 -14.01 -3.54
C GLN A 127 7.95 -13.63 -2.81
N LEU A 128 6.78 -13.85 -3.44
CA LEU A 128 5.53 -13.29 -2.97
C LEU A 128 5.04 -14.04 -1.71
N PRO A 129 4.81 -13.34 -0.58
CA PRO A 129 4.31 -13.99 0.61
C PRO A 129 2.93 -14.62 0.34
N ARG A 130 2.70 -15.81 0.91
CA ARG A 130 1.45 -16.55 0.71
C ARG A 130 0.22 -15.75 1.16
N THR A 131 0.35 -14.97 2.24
CA THR A 131 -0.70 -14.05 2.70
C THR A 131 -0.98 -12.97 1.66
N THR A 132 0.06 -12.29 1.17
CA THR A 132 -0.05 -11.27 0.12
C THR A 132 -0.79 -11.82 -1.11
N LEU A 133 -0.39 -13.00 -1.60
CA LEU A 133 -0.99 -13.62 -2.78
C LEU A 133 -2.49 -13.81 -2.57
N ARG A 134 -2.88 -14.46 -1.46
CA ARG A 134 -4.28 -14.77 -1.14
C ARG A 134 -5.17 -13.52 -1.10
N TYR A 135 -4.67 -12.42 -0.53
CA TYR A 135 -5.39 -11.15 -0.50
C TYR A 135 -5.50 -10.53 -1.90
N ALA A 136 -4.41 -10.53 -2.68
CA ALA A 136 -4.39 -9.94 -4.01
C ALA A 136 -5.40 -10.61 -4.96
N ILE A 137 -5.51 -11.94 -4.90
CA ILE A 137 -6.35 -12.75 -5.78
C ILE A 137 -7.78 -12.97 -5.26
N GLU A 138 -8.18 -12.35 -4.16
CA GLU A 138 -9.49 -12.57 -3.52
C GLU A 138 -10.67 -12.30 -4.47
N ARG A 139 -10.49 -11.35 -5.40
CA ARG A 139 -11.53 -10.91 -6.35
C ARG A 139 -11.44 -11.56 -7.72
N MET A 140 -10.48 -12.46 -7.94
CA MET A 140 -10.39 -13.26 -9.15
C MET A 140 -11.47 -14.34 -9.19
N GLN A 141 -11.76 -14.85 -10.38
CA GLN A 141 -12.61 -16.04 -10.53
C GLN A 141 -11.95 -17.23 -9.83
N GLU A 142 -12.77 -18.18 -9.35
CA GLU A 142 -12.28 -19.28 -8.51
C GLU A 142 -11.24 -20.15 -9.21
N ASP A 143 -11.45 -20.47 -10.49
CA ASP A 143 -10.55 -21.25 -11.32
C ASP A 143 -9.20 -20.54 -11.51
N GLU A 144 -9.22 -19.24 -11.82
CA GLU A 144 -8.04 -18.40 -11.92
C GLU A 144 -7.29 -18.37 -10.58
N ARG A 145 -8.00 -18.10 -9.48
CA ARG A 145 -7.45 -18.08 -8.13
C ARG A 145 -6.72 -19.38 -7.78
N LEU A 146 -7.31 -20.53 -8.11
CA LEU A 146 -6.71 -21.85 -7.86
C LEU A 146 -5.45 -22.09 -8.70
N ARG A 147 -5.38 -21.56 -9.92
CA ARG A 147 -4.18 -21.61 -10.76
C ARG A 147 -3.04 -20.78 -10.16
N TYR A 148 -3.32 -19.56 -9.72
CA TYR A 148 -2.33 -18.68 -9.08
C TYR A 148 -1.78 -19.29 -7.78
N LEU A 149 -2.62 -19.94 -6.96
CA LEU A 149 -2.15 -20.64 -5.75
C LEU A 149 -1.20 -21.80 -6.03
N LYS A 150 -1.16 -22.30 -7.27
CA LYS A 150 -0.27 -23.36 -7.74
C LYS A 150 0.90 -22.82 -8.58
N GLY A 151 0.98 -21.50 -8.81
CA GLY A 151 2.00 -20.88 -9.66
C GLY A 151 1.79 -21.16 -11.14
N VAL A 152 0.55 -21.43 -11.55
CA VAL A 152 0.16 -21.61 -12.94
C VAL A 152 -0.52 -20.33 -13.40
N PHE A 153 -0.02 -19.76 -14.49
CA PHE A 153 -0.48 -18.48 -15.04
C PHE A 153 -1.06 -18.66 -16.44
#